data_AF-A0A4R6INE0-F1
#
_entry.id   AF-A0A4R6INE0-F1
#
_cell.length_a   1.000
_cell.length_b   1.000
_cell.length_c   1.000
_cell.angle_alpha   90.00
_cell.angle_beta   90.00
_cell.angle_gamma   90.00
#
_symmetry.space_group_name_H-M   'P 1'
#
loop_
_entity.id
_entity.type
_entity.pdbx_description
1 polymer ?
#
loop_
_entity_poly.entity_id
_entity_poly.type
_entity_poly.pdbx_seq_one_letter_code
_entity_poly.pdbx_strand_id
1 'polypeptide(L)'
;METLTANEHKVSEIIIGSEKFTVTDKRVIFNHPNNNAFIGINELRGAEMKEMDVKYHRFKPNYQALSPLVGLFWVAVMYVYICTTEPQFGFGDLTPLFLAFFWCIGLLPATLIVFYIIQSMTSYNKRQILVNIIKTDNSFWLNQYYDLTCVDQLRELTATINNAIYE
;
A
#
# COMPACT_ATOMS: atom_id res chain seq x y z
N MET A 1 -21.05 20.05 -0.15
CA MET A 1 -21.89 19.32 0.83
C MET A 1 -23.20 19.06 0.12
N GLU A 2 -23.43 17.85 -0.40
CA GLU A 2 -24.69 17.55 -1.08
C GLU A 2 -25.82 17.58 -0.05
N THR A 3 -26.77 18.49 -0.25
CA THR A 3 -27.97 18.64 0.56
C THR A 3 -28.98 17.56 0.18
N LEU A 4 -29.66 17.02 1.19
CA LEU A 4 -30.79 16.13 1.03
C LEU A 4 -31.81 16.76 0.08
N THR A 5 -32.32 15.96 -0.86
CA THR A 5 -33.41 16.43 -1.73
C THR A 5 -34.71 16.57 -0.93
N ALA A 6 -35.63 17.42 -1.39
CA ALA A 6 -36.81 17.83 -0.61
C ALA A 6 -37.75 16.68 -0.16
N ASN A 7 -37.65 15.51 -0.80
CA ASN A 7 -38.42 14.30 -0.49
C ASN A 7 -37.52 13.13 -0.08
N GLU A 8 -36.37 13.41 0.51
CA GLU A 8 -35.39 12.39 0.93
C GLU A 8 -35.26 12.42 2.44
N HIS A 9 -35.51 11.28 3.08
CA HIS A 9 -35.46 11.13 4.53
C HIS A 9 -34.17 10.43 4.94
N LYS A 10 -33.44 11.04 5.87
CA LYS A 10 -32.25 10.45 6.45
C LYS A 10 -32.65 9.32 7.40
N VAL A 11 -32.18 8.11 7.13
CA VAL A 11 -32.36 6.93 7.98
C VAL A 11 -31.29 6.93 9.07
N SER A 12 -30.02 7.02 8.67
CA SER A 12 -28.90 7.03 9.60
C SER A 12 -27.70 7.80 9.06
N GLU A 13 -26.78 8.11 9.97
CA GLU A 13 -25.46 8.62 9.61
C GLU A 13 -24.41 8.03 10.51
N ILE A 14 -23.42 7.43 9.88
CA ILE A 14 -22.37 6.66 10.51
C ILE A 14 -21.04 7.26 10.06
N ILE A 15 -20.19 7.57 11.03
CA ILE A 15 -18.89 8.19 10.81
C ILE A 15 -17.81 7.16 11.10
N ILE A 16 -16.92 6.92 10.14
CA ILE A 16 -15.85 5.94 10.21
C ILE A 16 -14.53 6.67 9.92
N GLY A 17 -13.77 6.97 10.97
CA GLY A 17 -12.57 7.80 10.84
C GLY A 17 -12.90 9.21 10.32
N SER A 18 -12.39 9.57 9.14
CA SER A 18 -12.70 10.83 8.45
C SER A 18 -13.83 10.72 7.42
N GLU A 19 -14.38 9.52 7.25
CA GLU A 19 -15.41 9.23 6.25
C GLU A 19 -16.78 9.27 6.88
N LYS A 20 -17.75 9.76 6.12
CA LYS A 20 -19.13 9.91 6.57
C LYS A 20 -20.07 9.21 5.60
N PHE A 21 -20.78 8.22 6.11
CA PHE A 21 -21.84 7.51 5.41
C PHE A 21 -23.18 8.04 5.88
N THR A 22 -23.98 8.55 4.95
CA THR A 22 -25.37 8.94 5.22
C THR A 22 -26.27 8.01 4.43
N VAL A 23 -27.04 7.17 5.13
CA VAL A 23 -28.03 6.29 4.53
C VAL A 23 -29.37 7.03 4.56
N THR A 24 -29.98 7.22 3.39
CA THR A 24 -31.32 7.79 3.24
C THR A 24 -32.30 6.70 2.86
N ASP A 25 -33.56 7.04 2.68
CA ASP A 25 -34.59 6.16 2.11
C ASP A 25 -34.41 5.89 0.61
N LYS A 26 -33.49 6.62 -0.05
CA LYS A 26 -33.30 6.55 -1.51
C LYS A 26 -31.89 6.20 -1.95
N ARG A 27 -30.88 6.58 -1.18
CA ARG A 27 -29.47 6.41 -1.56
C ARG A 27 -28.57 6.29 -0.35
N VAL A 28 -27.41 5.70 -0.57
CA VAL A 28 -26.28 5.75 0.35
C VAL A 28 -25.32 6.82 -0.17
N ILE A 29 -25.02 7.81 0.67
CA ILE A 29 -24.09 8.89 0.37
C ILE A 29 -22.81 8.63 1.14
N PHE A 30 -21.70 8.61 0.41
CA PHE A 30 -20.35 8.48 0.95
C PHE A 30 -19.61 9.81 0.78
N ASN A 31 -19.21 10.42 1.88
CA ASN A 31 -18.40 11.62 1.89
C ASN A 31 -17.00 11.32 2.44
N HIS A 32 -15.99 11.45 1.58
CA HIS A 32 -14.58 11.41 1.92
C HIS A 32 -13.98 12.82 1.76
N PRO A 33 -12.95 13.22 2.53
CA PRO A 33 -12.31 14.54 2.41
C PRO A 33 -11.95 15.00 0.98
N ASN A 34 -11.73 14.06 0.08
CA ASN A 34 -11.27 14.30 -1.30
C ASN A 34 -12.32 13.97 -2.37
N ASN A 35 -13.37 13.22 -2.03
CA ASN A 35 -14.34 12.75 -3.00
C ASN A 35 -15.67 12.44 -2.33
N ASN A 36 -16.77 12.82 -2.97
CA ASN A 36 -18.11 12.46 -2.54
C ASN A 36 -18.73 11.56 -3.62
N ALA A 37 -19.35 10.48 -3.20
CA ALA A 37 -20.02 9.54 -4.09
C ALA A 37 -21.38 9.16 -3.50
N PHE A 38 -22.33 8.78 -4.36
CA PHE A 38 -23.59 8.22 -3.91
C PHE A 38 -24.01 7.04 -4.79
N ILE A 39 -24.93 6.23 -4.27
CA ILE A 39 -25.58 5.15 -5.00
C ILE A 39 -27.03 5.00 -4.53
N GLY A 40 -27.95 4.78 -5.47
CA GLY A 40 -29.35 4.53 -5.15
C GLY A 40 -29.51 3.20 -4.39
N ILE A 41 -30.40 3.15 -3.40
CA ILE A 41 -30.69 1.93 -2.63
C ILE A 41 -31.19 0.81 -3.55
N ASN A 42 -32.01 1.13 -4.54
CA ASN A 42 -32.51 0.17 -5.52
C ASN A 42 -31.41 -0.40 -6.44
N GLU A 43 -30.24 0.22 -6.48
CA GLU A 43 -29.08 -0.26 -7.23
C GLU A 43 -28.18 -1.17 -6.39
N LEU A 44 -28.45 -1.27 -5.08
CA LEU A 44 -27.69 -2.09 -4.15
C LEU A 44 -28.28 -3.49 -4.04
N ARG A 45 -27.38 -4.47 -4.00
CA ARG A 45 -27.69 -5.84 -3.63
C ARG A 45 -27.50 -6.06 -2.13
N GLY A 46 -26.52 -5.39 -1.54
CA GLY A 46 -26.21 -5.50 -0.12
C GLY A 46 -24.80 -5.01 0.21
N ALA A 47 -24.50 -4.98 1.50
CA ALA A 47 -23.19 -4.65 2.05
C ALA A 47 -22.64 -5.84 2.83
N GLU A 48 -21.39 -6.20 2.56
CA GLU A 48 -20.65 -7.29 3.21
C GLU A 48 -19.39 -6.75 3.88
N MET A 49 -19.03 -7.33 5.03
CA MET A 49 -17.73 -7.12 5.67
C MET A 49 -16.96 -8.43 5.78
N LYS A 50 -15.65 -8.40 5.52
CA LYS A 50 -14.75 -9.56 5.60
C LYS A 50 -13.44 -9.15 6.27
N GLU A 51 -13.00 -9.89 7.29
CA GLU A 51 -11.65 -9.74 7.83
C GLU A 51 -10.64 -10.33 6.85
N MET A 52 -9.63 -9.56 6.48
CA MET A 52 -8.56 -9.99 5.60
C MET A 52 -7.18 -9.63 6.16
N ASP A 53 -6.22 -10.52 5.97
CA ASP A 53 -4.81 -10.25 6.23
C ASP A 53 -4.22 -9.51 5.03
N VAL A 54 -4.07 -8.18 5.16
CA VAL A 54 -3.54 -7.34 4.08
C VAL A 54 -2.01 -7.27 4.21
N LYS A 55 -1.32 -7.68 3.14
CA LYS A 55 0.14 -7.67 3.07
C LYS A 55 0.66 -6.27 2.75
N TYR A 56 1.18 -5.59 3.75
CA TYR A 56 1.79 -4.27 3.57
C TYR A 56 3.29 -4.38 3.27
N HIS A 57 3.73 -3.57 2.31
CA HIS A 57 5.15 -3.39 2.00
C HIS A 57 5.57 -2.04 2.61
N ARG A 58 6.24 -2.03 3.77
CA ARG A 58 6.87 -0.78 4.25
C ARG A 58 8.09 -0.52 3.40
N PHE A 59 8.00 0.45 2.50
CA PHE A 59 9.17 1.07 1.90
C PHE A 59 9.46 2.38 2.64
N LYS A 60 10.49 2.36 3.50
CA LYS A 60 11.22 3.57 3.88
C LYS A 60 12.70 3.29 3.63
N PRO A 61 13.18 3.41 2.39
CA PRO A 61 14.60 3.32 2.11
C PRO A 61 15.29 4.42 2.93
N ASN A 62 16.07 4.01 3.91
CA ASN A 62 16.91 4.95 4.63
C ASN A 62 18.12 5.26 3.73
N TYR A 63 17.93 6.17 2.76
CA TYR A 63 18.98 6.60 1.84
C TYR A 63 20.20 7.19 2.58
N GLN A 64 20.03 7.69 3.81
CA GLN A 64 21.13 8.17 4.64
C GLN A 64 22.02 7.04 5.19
N ALA A 65 21.49 5.83 5.38
CA ALA A 65 22.31 4.66 5.72
C ALA A 65 22.96 4.00 4.49
N LEU A 66 22.37 4.20 3.30
CA LEU A 66 22.89 3.67 2.05
C LEU A 66 24.12 4.44 1.55
N SER A 67 24.12 5.77 1.72
CA SER A 67 25.24 6.65 1.35
C SER A 67 26.61 6.21 1.91
N PRO A 68 26.78 5.95 3.23
CA PRO A 68 28.07 5.54 3.77
C PRO A 68 28.47 4.12 3.37
N LEU A 69 27.53 3.21 3.13
CA LEU A 69 27.83 1.85 2.68
C LEU A 69 28.35 1.83 1.23
N VAL A 70 27.75 2.66 0.36
CA VAL A 70 28.26 2.87 -1.01
C VAL A 70 29.64 3.54 -0.97
N GLY A 71 29.85 4.51 -0.08
CA GLY A 71 31.16 5.14 0.14
C GLY A 71 32.24 4.17 0.61
N LEU A 72 31.96 3.35 1.63
CA LEU A 72 32.89 2.34 2.16
C LEU A 72 33.20 1.25 1.12
N PHE A 73 32.22 0.89 0.28
CA PHE A 73 32.44 -0.02 -0.84
C PHE A 73 33.45 0.58 -1.84
N TRP A 74 33.30 1.83 -2.25
CA TRP A 74 34.26 2.50 -3.14
C TRP A 74 35.65 2.64 -2.53
N VAL A 75 35.75 2.87 -1.21
CA VAL A 75 37.03 2.92 -0.50
C VAL A 75 37.69 1.54 -0.45
N ALA A 76 36.93 0.47 -0.19
CA ALA A 76 37.45 -0.90 -0.21
C ALA A 76 37.94 -1.29 -1.62
N VAL A 77 37.21 -0.90 -2.67
CA VAL A 77 37.62 -1.11 -4.07
C VAL A 77 38.92 -0.36 -4.39
N MET A 78 39.04 0.90 -3.97
CA MET A 78 40.28 1.69 -4.11
C MET A 78 41.45 1.10 -3.34
N TYR A 79 41.22 0.58 -2.13
CA TYR A 79 42.25 -0.06 -1.32
C TYR A 79 42.74 -1.37 -1.94
N VAL A 80 41.82 -2.23 -2.40
CA VAL A 80 42.16 -3.46 -3.11
C VAL A 80 42.89 -3.15 -4.42
N TYR A 81 42.49 -2.10 -5.15
CA TYR A 81 43.22 -1.61 -6.31
C TYR A 81 44.67 -1.29 -5.94
N ILE A 82 44.92 -0.41 -4.97
CA ILE A 82 46.28 -0.04 -4.54
C ILE A 82 47.10 -1.27 -4.11
N CYS A 83 46.51 -2.17 -3.31
CA CYS A 83 47.18 -3.37 -2.83
C CYS A 83 47.43 -4.44 -3.91
N THR A 84 46.72 -4.39 -5.04
CA THR A 84 46.91 -5.32 -6.16
C THR A 84 47.73 -4.73 -7.30
N THR A 85 47.89 -3.40 -7.36
CA THR A 85 48.66 -2.70 -8.40
C THR A 85 50.11 -2.38 -8.03
N GLU A 86 50.61 -2.74 -6.85
CA GLU A 86 52.04 -2.72 -6.55
C GLU A 86 52.58 -4.13 -6.26
N PRO A 87 53.60 -4.56 -7.01
CA PRO A 87 54.95 -4.35 -6.48
C PRO A 87 55.82 -3.45 -7.37
N GLN A 88 55.37 -3.06 -8.56
CA GLN A 88 56.18 -2.31 -9.53
C GLN A 88 55.28 -1.41 -10.38
N PHE A 89 55.40 -0.09 -10.19
CA PHE A 89 54.88 0.90 -11.14
C PHE A 89 55.60 0.74 -12.49
N GLY A 90 55.05 -0.11 -13.36
CA GLY A 90 55.37 -0.22 -14.78
C GLY A 90 54.10 0.02 -15.58
N PHE A 91 53.93 1.23 -16.10
CA PHE A 91 52.86 1.57 -17.04
C PHE A 91 52.91 0.63 -18.26
N GLY A 92 51.99 -0.34 -18.36
CA GLY A 92 51.94 -1.24 -19.51
C GLY A 92 50.74 -2.18 -19.57
N ASP A 93 50.35 -2.81 -18.46
CA ASP A 93 49.30 -3.84 -18.48
C ASP A 93 48.03 -3.39 -17.74
N LEU A 94 47.01 -3.00 -18.52
CA LEU A 94 45.67 -2.65 -18.05
C LEU A 94 44.85 -3.87 -17.58
N THR A 95 45.40 -5.07 -17.69
CA THR A 95 44.75 -6.37 -17.41
C THR A 95 44.18 -6.50 -15.99
N PRO A 96 44.87 -6.05 -14.92
CA PRO A 96 44.33 -6.10 -13.56
C PRO A 96 43.12 -5.18 -13.37
N LEU A 97 43.09 -4.03 -14.04
CA LEU A 97 41.98 -3.06 -14.02
C LEU A 97 40.73 -3.68 -14.64
N PHE A 98 40.87 -4.33 -15.81
CA PHE A 98 39.76 -5.02 -16.45
C PHE A 98 39.23 -6.15 -15.57
N LEU A 99 40.11 -6.98 -14.99
CA LEU A 99 39.66 -8.08 -14.13
C LEU A 99 38.89 -7.57 -12.90
N ALA A 100 39.43 -6.60 -12.18
CA ALA A 100 38.78 -6.03 -10.99
C ALA A 100 37.43 -5.37 -11.31
N PHE A 101 37.33 -4.69 -12.47
CA PHE A 101 36.09 -4.09 -12.95
C PHE A 101 35.01 -5.14 -13.23
N PHE A 102 35.35 -6.26 -13.88
CA PHE A 102 34.40 -7.35 -14.14
C PHE A 102 33.97 -8.08 -12.86
N TRP A 103 34.87 -8.25 -11.88
CA TRP A 103 34.51 -8.81 -10.57
C TRP A 103 33.55 -7.90 -9.79
N CYS A 104 33.76 -6.58 -9.83
CA CYS A 104 32.84 -5.61 -9.20
C CYS A 104 31.46 -5.59 -9.87
N ILE A 105 31.41 -5.70 -11.21
CA ILE A 105 30.15 -5.80 -11.95
C ILE A 105 29.41 -7.11 -11.63
N GLY A 106 30.12 -8.21 -11.35
CA GLY A 106 29.50 -9.49 -10.99
C GLY A 106 28.91 -9.52 -9.57
N LEU A 107 29.52 -8.82 -8.61
CA LEU A 107 29.08 -8.79 -7.21
C LEU A 107 27.91 -7.81 -6.96
N LEU A 108 27.77 -6.79 -7.81
CA LEU A 108 26.72 -5.77 -7.67
C LEU A 108 25.30 -6.36 -7.89
N PRO A 109 25.04 -7.19 -8.92
CA PRO A 109 23.77 -7.91 -9.07
C PRO A 109 23.50 -8.85 -7.90
N ALA A 110 24.51 -9.57 -7.39
CA ALA A 110 24.33 -10.50 -6.29
C ALA A 110 23.90 -9.79 -5.00
N THR A 111 24.51 -8.64 -4.68
CA THR A 111 24.13 -7.83 -3.51
C THR A 111 22.76 -7.19 -3.68
N LEU A 112 22.40 -6.71 -4.88
CA LEU A 112 21.05 -6.21 -5.18
C LEU A 112 19.99 -7.30 -5.09
N ILE A 113 20.29 -8.52 -5.52
CA ILE A 113 19.37 -9.67 -5.40
C ILE A 113 19.17 -10.05 -3.93
N VAL A 114 20.25 -10.13 -3.13
CA VAL A 114 20.15 -10.40 -1.69
C VAL A 114 19.35 -9.30 -0.99
N PHE A 115 19.58 -8.04 -1.34
CA PHE A 115 18.81 -6.90 -0.83
C PHE A 115 17.33 -7.00 -1.22
N TYR A 116 17.03 -7.33 -2.48
CA TYR A 116 15.66 -7.57 -2.95
C TYR A 116 14.97 -8.72 -2.21
N ILE A 117 15.69 -9.82 -1.95
CA ILE A 117 15.17 -10.96 -1.20
C ILE A 117 14.87 -10.55 0.24
N ILE A 118 15.80 -9.88 0.93
CA ILE A 118 15.58 -9.36 2.29
C ILE A 118 14.40 -8.37 2.32
N GLN A 119 14.32 -7.49 1.33
CA GLN A 119 13.21 -6.53 1.17
C GLN A 119 11.86 -7.23 0.99
N SER A 120 11.83 -8.31 0.19
CA SER A 120 10.62 -9.12 -0.02
C SER A 120 10.18 -9.86 1.25
N MET A 121 11.12 -10.19 2.15
CA MET A 121 10.85 -10.84 3.43
C MET A 121 10.40 -9.87 4.54
N THR A 122 10.70 -8.57 4.44
CA THR A 122 10.20 -7.52 5.36
C THR A 122 8.75 -7.08 5.08
N SER A 123 7.92 -7.99 4.58
CA SER A 123 6.47 -7.77 4.51
C SER A 123 5.87 -8.07 5.87
N TYR A 124 5.07 -7.15 6.41
CA TYR A 124 4.26 -7.45 7.59
C TYR A 124 2.79 -7.52 7.18
N ASN A 125 2.09 -8.53 7.68
CA ASN A 125 0.65 -8.64 7.52
C ASN A 125 -0.01 -7.77 8.59
N LYS A 126 -0.92 -6.89 8.17
CA LYS A 126 -1.81 -6.20 9.11
C LYS A 126 -3.22 -6.68 8.83
N ARG A 127 -3.90 -7.16 9.88
CA ARG A 127 -5.32 -7.48 9.82
C ARG A 127 -6.13 -6.22 9.59
N GLN A 128 -7.05 -6.29 8.64
CA GLN A 128 -7.96 -5.22 8.30
C GLN A 128 -9.33 -5.76 7.97
N ILE A 129 -10.33 -4.88 8.00
CA ILE A 129 -11.69 -5.22 7.60
C ILE A 129 -11.92 -4.66 6.21
N LEU A 130 -12.20 -5.54 5.27
CA LEU A 130 -12.72 -5.17 3.98
C LEU A 130 -14.22 -4.93 4.10
N VAL A 131 -14.69 -3.76 3.67
CA VAL A 131 -16.11 -3.50 3.45
C VAL A 131 -16.37 -3.38 1.96
N ASN A 132 -17.32 -4.19 1.51
CA ASN A 132 -17.82 -4.22 0.15
C ASN A 132 -19.28 -3.80 0.13
N ILE A 133 -19.60 -2.83 -0.71
CA ILE A 133 -20.98 -2.50 -1.04
C ILE A 133 -21.20 -2.91 -2.49
N ILE A 134 -22.10 -3.87 -2.66
CA ILE A 134 -22.29 -4.63 -3.90
C ILE A 134 -23.56 -4.15 -4.58
N LYS A 135 -23.46 -3.93 -5.89
CA LYS A 135 -24.60 -3.56 -6.73
C LYS A 135 -25.39 -4.78 -7.19
N THR A 136 -26.59 -4.55 -7.71
CA THR A 136 -27.45 -5.59 -8.29
C THR A 136 -26.82 -6.31 -9.48
N ASP A 137 -25.90 -5.66 -10.21
CA ASP A 137 -25.12 -6.24 -11.31
C ASP A 137 -23.86 -7.00 -10.87
N ASN A 138 -23.67 -7.22 -9.56
CA ASN A 138 -22.47 -7.79 -8.92
C ASN A 138 -21.18 -6.97 -9.08
N SER A 139 -21.25 -5.74 -9.61
CA SER A 139 -20.12 -4.81 -9.53
C SER A 139 -19.99 -4.22 -8.13
N PHE A 140 -18.78 -3.80 -7.76
CA PHE A 140 -18.52 -3.15 -6.49
C PHE A 140 -18.71 -1.64 -6.64
N TRP A 141 -19.58 -1.06 -5.82
CA TRP A 141 -19.65 0.39 -5.66
C TRP A 141 -18.57 0.89 -4.70
N LEU A 142 -18.38 0.18 -3.60
CA LEU A 142 -17.33 0.44 -2.62
C LEU A 142 -16.59 -0.86 -2.30
N ASN A 143 -15.27 -0.81 -2.26
CA ASN A 143 -14.39 -1.91 -1.86
C ASN A 143 -13.19 -1.28 -1.16
N GLN A 144 -13.28 -1.13 0.16
CA GLN A 144 -12.30 -0.38 0.97
C GLN A 144 -11.89 -1.14 2.22
N TYR A 145 -10.65 -0.87 2.65
CA TYR A 145 -10.06 -1.48 3.82
C TYR A 145 -10.05 -0.50 4.99
N TYR A 146 -10.50 -0.99 6.14
CA TYR A 146 -10.58 -0.25 7.38
C TYR A 146 -9.75 -0.91 8.47
N ASP A 147 -9.35 -0.10 9.46
CA ASP A 147 -8.71 -0.61 10.66
C ASP A 147 -9.72 -1.41 11.51
N LEU A 148 -9.21 -2.39 12.24
CA LEU A 148 -9.97 -3.21 13.19
C LEU A 148 -10.58 -2.37 14.31
N THR A 149 -10.11 -1.15 14.57
CA THR A 149 -10.74 -0.28 15.56
C THR A 149 -12.16 0.15 15.18
N CYS A 150 -12.54 -0.01 13.91
CA CYS A 150 -13.81 0.45 13.36
C CYS A 150 -14.84 -0.67 13.14
N VAL A 151 -14.61 -1.89 13.68
CA VAL A 151 -15.47 -3.06 13.41
C VAL A 151 -16.95 -2.77 13.69
N ASP A 152 -17.24 -2.15 14.83
CA ASP A 152 -18.61 -1.98 15.28
C ASP A 152 -19.36 -0.96 14.42
N GLN A 153 -18.72 0.14 14.01
CA GLN A 153 -19.31 1.10 13.08
C GLN A 153 -19.54 0.48 11.69
N LEU A 154 -18.62 -0.38 11.22
CA LEU A 154 -18.77 -1.07 9.93
C LEU A 154 -19.90 -2.12 9.99
N ARG A 155 -20.06 -2.80 11.13
CA ARG A 155 -21.17 -3.73 11.36
C ARG A 155 -22.50 -3.00 11.39
N GLU A 156 -22.57 -1.85 12.05
CA GLU A 156 -23.76 -0.99 12.07
C GLU A 156 -24.11 -0.48 10.66
N LEU A 157 -23.09 -0.04 9.90
CA LEU A 157 -23.26 0.42 8.52
C LEU A 157 -23.80 -0.67 7.61
N THR A 158 -23.18 -1.85 7.63
CA THR A 158 -23.62 -2.99 6.80
C THR A 158 -25.04 -3.43 7.15
N ALA A 159 -25.38 -3.52 8.44
CA ALA A 159 -26.73 -3.85 8.88
C ALA A 159 -27.75 -2.79 8.43
N THR A 160 -27.43 -1.50 8.59
CA THR A 160 -28.35 -0.42 8.23
C THR A 160 -28.60 -0.36 6.73
N ILE A 161 -27.55 -0.54 5.91
CA ILE A 161 -27.70 -0.59 4.45
C ILE A 161 -28.57 -1.79 4.05
N ASN A 162 -28.30 -2.98 4.60
CA ASN A 162 -29.05 -4.17 4.24
C ASN A 162 -30.52 -4.06 4.66
N ASN A 163 -30.81 -3.54 5.86
CA ASN A 163 -32.18 -3.30 6.28
C ASN A 163 -32.88 -2.29 5.37
N ALA A 164 -32.22 -1.18 5.02
CA ALA A 164 -32.79 -0.18 4.12
C ALA A 164 -33.07 -0.69 2.69
N ILE A 165 -32.45 -1.80 2.25
CA ILE A 165 -32.72 -2.45 0.95
C ILE A 165 -33.93 -3.40 1.03
N TYR A 166 -34.12 -4.07 2.17
CA TYR A 166 -35.10 -5.16 2.31
C TYR A 166 -36.35 -4.79 3.12
N GLU A 167 -36.40 -3.61 3.73
CA GLU A 167 -37.60 -2.99 4.32
C GLU A 167 -38.54 -2.43 3.24
#